data_AF-A0A1X3P8Z4-F1
#
_entry.id   AF-A0A1X3P8Z4-F1
#
_cell.length_a   1.000
_cell.length_b   1.000
_cell.length_c   1.000
_cell.angle_alpha   90.00
_cell.angle_beta   90.00
_cell.angle_gamma   90.00
#
_symmetry.space_group_name_H-M   'P 1'
#
loop_
_entity.id
_entity.type
_entity.pdbx_description
1 polymer ?
#
loop_
_entity_poly.entity_id
_entity_poly.type
_entity_poly.pdbx_seq_one_letter_code
_entity_poly.pdbx_strand_id
1 'polypeptide(L)'
;MDRARLPRRIRLSASGTVAELRQDELTEAGVMLTIDGVEQSHVETDDPGWLLHDYTLRIAAVLDALAGWSAERPWSVLHLGAGALTLPRWVEHRAGQRRLRPLSRPCWTSSPS
;
A
#
# COMPACT_ATOMS: atom_id res chain seq x y z
N MET A 1 14.18 14.39 10.10
CA MET A 1 14.23 12.91 10.09
C MET A 1 15.35 12.51 9.14
N ASP A 2 16.33 11.74 9.62
CA ASP A 2 17.49 11.29 8.83
C ASP A 2 16.98 10.52 7.60
N ARG A 3 17.05 11.13 6.42
CA ARG A 3 16.69 10.50 5.14
C ARG A 3 17.60 9.28 5.06
N ALA A 4 17.03 8.08 5.21
CA ALA A 4 17.79 6.84 5.29
C ALA A 4 18.94 6.87 4.28
N ARG A 5 20.20 6.70 4.73
CA ARG A 5 21.36 6.66 3.84
C ARG A 5 21.17 5.56 2.80
N LEU A 6 20.63 5.90 1.65
CA LEU A 6 20.51 5.04 0.48
C LEU A 6 21.70 5.32 -0.45
N PRO A 7 22.19 4.32 -1.18
CA PRO A 7 21.69 2.94 -1.21
C PRO A 7 22.10 2.12 0.03
N ARG A 8 21.30 1.11 0.38
CA ARG A 8 21.65 0.08 1.37
C ARG A 8 21.55 -1.30 0.75
N ARG A 9 22.54 -2.15 1.00
CA ARG A 9 22.62 -3.49 0.42
C ARG A 9 22.86 -4.53 1.49
N ILE A 10 22.18 -5.67 1.38
CA ILE A 10 22.45 -6.86 2.20
C ILE A 10 22.47 -8.09 1.30
N ARG A 11 23.28 -9.09 1.67
CA ARG A 11 23.20 -10.42 1.06
C ARG A 11 22.16 -11.24 1.83
N LEU A 12 21.17 -11.75 1.13
CA LEU A 12 20.14 -12.60 1.71
C LEU A 12 20.74 -13.97 2.02
N SER A 13 20.65 -14.39 3.29
CA SER A 13 21.25 -15.65 3.75
C SER A 13 20.62 -16.89 3.12
N ALA A 14 19.31 -16.84 2.83
CA ALA A 14 18.57 -17.98 2.29
C ALA A 14 18.87 -18.27 0.82
N SER A 15 19.14 -17.24 0.02
CA SER A 15 19.30 -17.34 -1.44
C SER A 15 20.70 -16.99 -1.94
N GLY A 16 21.51 -16.29 -1.14
CA GLY A 16 22.80 -15.73 -1.56
C GLY A 16 22.69 -14.48 -2.44
N THR A 17 21.48 -14.09 -2.84
CA THR A 17 21.20 -12.92 -3.70
C THR A 17 21.39 -11.62 -2.91
N VAL A 18 21.63 -10.52 -3.62
CA VAL A 18 21.81 -9.19 -3.02
C VAL A 18 20.49 -8.43 -3.05
N ALA A 19 19.95 -8.11 -1.89
CA ALA A 19 18.86 -7.16 -1.76
C ALA A 19 19.41 -5.74 -1.63
N GLU A 20 18.85 -4.80 -2.39
CA GLU A 20 19.23 -3.40 -2.37
C GLU A 20 18.00 -2.50 -2.21
N LEU A 21 18.10 -1.54 -1.29
CA LEU A 21 17.22 -0.37 -1.23
C LEU A 21 17.93 0.79 -1.92
N ARG A 22 17.28 1.38 -2.92
CA ARG A 22 17.75 2.56 -3.65
C ARG A 22 16.65 3.64 -3.65
N GLN A 23 17.06 4.89 -3.79
CA GLN A 23 16.11 5.97 -4.05
C GLN A 23 15.48 5.75 -5.43
N ASP A 24 14.18 5.98 -5.55
CA ASP A 24 13.50 5.94 -6.84
C ASP A 24 13.90 7.15 -7.69
N GLU A 25 13.90 6.98 -9.00
CA GLU A 25 14.21 8.04 -9.96
C GLU A 25 12.96 8.84 -10.34
N LEU A 26 11.76 8.27 -10.12
CA LEU A 26 10.49 8.91 -10.45
C LEU A 26 10.02 9.92 -9.41
N THR A 27 10.30 9.69 -8.12
CA THR A 27 9.86 10.57 -7.03
C THR A 27 10.97 10.76 -5.99
N GLU A 28 10.97 11.92 -5.34
CA GLU A 28 11.99 12.21 -4.31
C GLU A 28 11.83 11.37 -3.03
N ALA A 29 10.62 10.88 -2.77
CA ALA A 29 10.24 10.14 -1.57
C ALA A 29 10.07 8.62 -1.82
N GLY A 30 10.23 8.19 -3.07
CA GLY A 30 10.17 6.81 -3.50
C GLY A 30 11.41 6.01 -3.11
N VAL A 31 11.19 4.77 -2.68
CA VAL A 31 12.25 3.80 -2.38
C VAL A 31 11.97 2.51 -3.12
N MET A 32 12.91 2.09 -3.95
CA MET A 32 12.85 0.85 -4.71
C MET A 32 13.65 -0.25 -4.00
N LEU A 33 13.04 -1.43 -3.84
CA LEU A 33 13.69 -2.67 -3.44
C LEU A 33 14.00 -3.49 -4.69
N THR A 34 15.27 -3.83 -4.87
CA THR A 34 15.71 -4.77 -5.89
C THR A 34 16.36 -6.00 -5.26
N ILE A 35 16.31 -7.13 -5.95
CA ILE A 35 17.06 -8.35 -5.63
C ILE A 35 17.86 -8.74 -6.88
N ASP A 36 19.18 -8.79 -6.76
CA ASP A 36 20.13 -8.95 -7.88
C ASP A 36 19.85 -8.01 -9.05
N GLY A 37 19.51 -6.76 -8.73
CA GLY A 37 19.21 -5.72 -9.71
C GLY A 37 17.81 -5.80 -10.32
N VAL A 38 17.04 -6.86 -10.04
CA VAL A 38 15.64 -6.98 -10.49
C VAL A 38 14.72 -6.28 -9.50
N GLU A 39 13.88 -5.38 -9.98
CA GLU A 39 12.88 -4.69 -9.16
C GLU A 39 11.89 -5.67 -8.56
N GLN A 40 11.65 -5.54 -7.25
CA GLN A 40 10.73 -6.40 -6.50
C GLN A 40 9.54 -5.61 -5.95
N SER A 41 9.81 -4.41 -5.44
CA SER A 41 8.77 -3.55 -4.88
C SER A 41 9.21 -2.10 -4.82
N HIS A 42 8.22 -1.21 -4.72
CA HIS A 42 8.39 0.22 -4.53
C HIS A 42 7.50 0.68 -3.39
N VAL A 43 8.00 1.58 -2.53
CA VAL A 43 7.23 2.26 -1.50
C VAL A 43 7.39 3.76 -1.66
N GLU A 44 6.27 4.46 -1.72
CA GLU A 44 6.25 5.91 -1.55
C GLU A 44 6.16 6.23 -0.05
N THR A 45 7.16 6.94 0.46
CA THR A 45 7.32 7.10 1.92
C THR A 45 6.42 8.18 2.50
N ASP A 46 6.15 9.23 1.71
CA ASP A 46 5.33 10.38 2.10
C ASP A 46 3.85 10.24 1.67
N ASP A 47 3.55 9.39 0.68
CA ASP A 47 2.19 9.10 0.23
C ASP A 47 1.91 7.58 0.18
N PRO A 48 1.35 6.99 1.25
CA PRO A 48 0.97 5.57 1.28
C PRO A 48 -0.11 5.18 0.25
N GLY A 49 -0.79 6.16 -0.36
CA GLY A 49 -1.78 5.93 -1.41
C GLY A 49 -1.16 5.68 -2.78
N TRP A 50 0.11 6.01 -2.98
CA TRP A 50 0.78 5.90 -4.27
C TRP A 50 1.34 4.48 -4.52
N LEU A 51 0.99 3.90 -5.65
CA LEU A 51 1.38 2.56 -6.06
C LEU A 51 2.01 2.62 -7.45
N LEU A 52 3.24 2.13 -7.58
CA LEU A 52 3.97 2.13 -8.86
C LEU A 52 3.65 0.91 -9.72
N HIS A 53 3.68 -0.27 -9.13
CA HIS A 53 3.68 -1.51 -9.88
C HIS A 53 2.26 -1.90 -10.30
N ASP A 54 2.08 -2.27 -11.56
CA ASP A 54 0.81 -2.75 -12.14
C ASP A 54 0.08 -3.77 -11.27
N TYR A 55 0.80 -4.76 -10.72
CA TYR A 55 0.17 -5.80 -9.92
C TYR A 55 -0.43 -5.23 -8.62
N THR A 56 0.23 -4.24 -8.00
CA THR A 56 -0.28 -3.58 -6.79
C THR A 56 -1.51 -2.73 -7.10
N LEU A 57 -1.51 -2.03 -8.24
CA LEU A 57 -2.67 -1.28 -8.72
C LEU A 57 -3.86 -2.20 -9.00
N ARG A 58 -3.63 -3.37 -9.62
CA ARG A 58 -4.68 -4.37 -9.87
C ARG A 58 -5.25 -4.93 -8.56
N ILE A 59 -4.41 -5.24 -7.59
CA ILE A 59 -4.85 -5.71 -6.27
C ILE A 59 -5.66 -4.61 -5.55
N ALA A 60 -5.19 -3.37 -5.57
CA ALA A 60 -5.91 -2.22 -4.99
C ALA A 60 -7.31 -2.06 -5.61
N ALA A 61 -7.42 -2.17 -6.94
CA ALA A 61 -8.71 -2.09 -7.64
C ALA A 61 -9.67 -3.21 -7.20
N VAL A 62 -9.18 -4.44 -7.04
CA VAL A 62 -10.00 -5.56 -6.54
C VAL A 62 -10.46 -5.31 -5.10
N LEU A 63 -9.56 -4.84 -4.23
CA LEU A 63 -9.90 -4.53 -2.84
C LEU A 63 -10.95 -3.42 -2.74
N ASP A 64 -10.83 -2.37 -3.55
CA ASP A 64 -11.81 -1.29 -3.62
C ASP A 64 -13.18 -1.76 -4.13
N ALA A 65 -13.21 -2.64 -5.13
CA ALA A 65 -14.44 -3.24 -5.61
C ALA A 65 -15.14 -4.06 -4.52
N LEU A 66 -14.39 -4.89 -3.77
CA LEU A 66 -14.91 -5.67 -2.65
C LEU A 66 -15.36 -4.78 -1.47
N ALA A 67 -14.71 -3.63 -1.27
CA ALA A 67 -15.06 -2.65 -0.25
C ALA A 67 -16.46 -2.08 -0.45
N GLY A 68 -16.84 -1.81 -1.71
CA GLY A 68 -18.15 -1.27 -2.06
C GLY A 68 -19.30 -2.16 -1.62
N TRP A 69 -19.05 -3.47 -1.50
CA TRP A 69 -20.06 -4.48 -1.19
C TRP A 69 -20.23 -4.69 0.32
N SER A 70 -19.31 -4.20 1.15
CA SER A 70 -19.27 -4.45 2.59
C SER A 70 -18.92 -3.19 3.40
N ALA A 71 -19.51 -2.05 3.00
CA ALA A 71 -19.16 -0.74 3.52
C ALA A 71 -19.15 -0.64 5.07
N GLU A 72 -19.91 -1.49 5.76
CA GLU A 72 -20.09 -1.44 7.20
C GLU A 72 -19.11 -2.31 8.02
N ARG A 73 -18.32 -3.19 7.38
CA ARG A 73 -17.38 -4.05 8.11
C ARG A 73 -15.94 -3.52 8.08
N PRO A 74 -15.23 -3.50 9.23
CA PRO A 74 -13.81 -3.23 9.27
C PRO A 74 -13.05 -4.35 8.54
N TRP A 75 -11.98 -3.96 7.84
CA TRP A 75 -11.13 -4.93 7.15
C TRP A 75 -10.21 -5.65 8.16
N SER A 76 -10.12 -6.97 8.02
CA SER A 76 -9.06 -7.78 8.63
C SER A 76 -8.24 -8.38 7.51
N VAL A 77 -6.95 -8.05 7.44
CA VAL A 77 -6.07 -8.42 6.31
C VAL A 77 -4.87 -9.19 6.83
N LEU A 78 -4.62 -10.35 6.22
CA LEU A 78 -3.39 -11.12 6.39
C LEU A 78 -2.55 -10.97 5.10
N HIS A 79 -1.39 -10.32 5.21
CA HIS A 79 -0.46 -10.21 4.09
C HIS A 79 0.55 -11.36 4.12
N LEU A 80 0.44 -12.27 3.16
CA LEU A 80 1.40 -13.36 2.95
C LEU A 80 2.32 -12.99 1.78
N GLY A 81 3.46 -12.37 2.06
CA GLY A 81 4.39 -11.97 1.00
C GLY A 81 5.51 -11.06 1.48
N ALA A 82 6.41 -10.73 0.54
CA ALA A 82 7.64 -9.97 0.78
C ALA A 82 7.71 -8.68 -0.06
N GLY A 83 6.57 -8.08 -0.40
CA GLY A 83 6.48 -6.88 -1.25
C GLY A 83 6.83 -5.56 -0.55
N ALA A 84 7.87 -5.53 0.27
CA ALA A 84 8.33 -4.35 1.03
C ALA A 84 7.25 -3.64 1.87
N LEU A 85 6.19 -4.36 2.25
CA LEU A 85 5.01 -3.81 2.95
C LEU A 85 4.25 -2.73 2.18
N THR A 86 4.42 -2.63 0.85
CA THR A 86 3.70 -1.66 0.00
C THR A 86 2.18 -1.81 0.14
N LEU A 87 1.66 -3.02 -0.06
CA LEU A 87 0.23 -3.28 0.06
C LEU A 87 -0.31 -3.11 1.49
N PRO A 88 0.34 -3.65 2.55
CA PRO A 88 -0.06 -3.37 3.93
C PRO A 88 -0.21 -1.89 4.26
N ARG A 89 0.77 -1.05 3.88
CA ARG A 89 0.71 0.41 4.08
C ARG A 89 -0.45 1.05 3.33
N TRP A 90 -0.66 0.66 2.08
CA TRP A 90 -1.78 1.14 1.28
C TRP A 90 -3.12 0.75 1.89
N VAL A 91 -3.27 -0.50 2.35
CA VAL A 91 -4.49 -1.03 2.97
C VAL A 91 -4.82 -0.26 4.25
N GLU A 92 -3.85 -0.02 5.11
CA GLU A 92 -4.02 0.76 6.35
C GLU A 92 -4.49 2.19 6.04
N HIS A 93 -3.80 2.85 5.11
CA HIS A 93 -4.16 4.19 4.65
C HIS A 93 -5.59 4.24 4.09
N ARG A 94 -5.95 3.29 3.23
CA ARG A 94 -7.27 3.19 2.61
C ARG A 94 -8.37 2.94 3.65
N ALA A 95 -8.13 2.08 4.63
CA ALA A 95 -9.07 1.84 5.72
C ALA A 95 -9.30 3.11 6.56
N GLY A 96 -8.25 3.91 6.78
CA GLY A 96 -8.34 5.23 7.42
C GLY A 96 -9.23 6.20 6.64
N GLN A 97 -9.03 6.33 5.33
CA GLN A 97 -9.87 7.18 4.46
C GLN A 97 -11.35 6.79 4.52
N ARG A 98 -11.67 5.50 4.60
CA ARG A 98 -13.06 5.01 4.69
C ARG A 98 -13.74 5.38 6.00
N ARG A 99 -13.02 5.41 7.13
CA ARG A 99 -13.57 5.83 8.44
C ARG A 99 -13.94 7.31 8.48
N LEU A 100 -13.25 8.13 7.69
CA LEU A 100 -13.49 9.58 7.61
C LEU A 100 -14.66 9.94 6.70
N ARG A 101 -15.22 9.00 5.93
CA ARG A 101 -16.40 9.24 5.09
C ARG A 101 -17.64 9.33 5.98
N PRO A 102 -18.35 10.48 6.05
CA PRO A 102 -19.52 10.62 6.91
C PRO A 102 -20.56 9.56 6.54
N LEU A 103 -21.01 8.77 7.52
CA LEU A 103 -22.24 7.99 7.39
C LEU A 103 -23.38 8.99 7.24
N SER A 104 -23.74 9.33 6.00
CA SER A 104 -24.92 10.14 5.75
C SER A 104 -26.13 9.39 6.33
N ARG A 105 -26.87 10.05 7.23
CA ARG A 105 -28.10 9.50 7.84
C ARG A 105 -29.00 9.01 6.70
N PRO A 106 -29.58 7.79 6.80
CA PRO A 106 -30.45 7.27 5.74
C PRO A 106 -31.60 8.25 5.49
N CYS A 107 -31.84 8.60 4.22
CA CYS A 107 -32.81 9.64 3.84
C CYS A 107 -34.29 9.24 4.02
N TRP A 108 -34.58 8.09 4.63
CA TRP A 108 -35.92 7.51 4.69
C TRP A 108 -36.77 7.98 5.89
N THR A 109 -36.35 9.03 6.61
CA THR A 109 -37.23 9.68 7.60
C THR A 109 -38.12 10.72 6.92
N SER A 110 -39.13 10.27 6.19
CA SER A 110 -40.31 11.07 5.89
C SER A 110 -41.52 10.15 5.71
N SER A 111 -42.25 9.91 6.80
CA SER A 111 -43.64 9.43 6.75
C SER A 111 -44.54 10.62 6.44
N PRO A 112 -45.40 10.59 5.41
CA PRO A 112 -46.47 11.55 5.29
C PRO A 112 -47.64 11.14 6.20
N SER A 113 -48.22 12.16 6.84
CA SER A 113 -49.44 12.10 7.66
C SER A 113 -50.70 11.87 6.84
#